data_AF-A0A3S2W377-F1
#
_entry.id   AF-A0A3S2W377-F1
#
_cell.length_a   1.000
_cell.length_b   1.000
_cell.length_c   1.000
_cell.angle_alpha   90.00
_cell.angle_beta   90.00
_cell.angle_gamma   90.00
#
_symmetry.space_group_name_H-M   'P 1'
#
loop_
_entity.id
_entity.type
_entity.pdbx_description
1 polymer ?
#
loop_
_entity_poly.entity_id
_entity_poly.type
_entity_poly.pdbx_seq_one_letter_code
_entity_poly.pdbx_strand_id
1 'polypeptide(L)'
;MARVSIYVSDELKARMAEVGDALNWSDIARPAFETAISNFNHRKGQSMMTAIERLRASKQNYLQNSAQNGASSGREWAQNHASFYELKQVSNIDLDLRHLGLEDLAWTVHRAVDPDDSIRHDDFPNVIFGDSKWPSDEWLTGWVQGAQQFFEEVEDQL
;
A
#
# COMPACT_ATOMS: atom_id res chain seq x y z
N MET A 1 19.82 39.16 13.44
CA MET A 1 20.72 38.08 13.93
C MET A 1 20.03 37.37 15.08
N ALA A 2 19.99 36.04 15.08
CA ALA A 2 19.48 35.27 16.22
C ALA A 2 20.60 35.06 17.25
N ARG A 3 20.27 35.17 18.55
CA ARG A 3 21.21 34.94 19.66
C ARG A 3 20.91 33.58 20.29
N VAL A 4 21.95 32.76 20.46
CA VAL A 4 21.87 31.47 21.13
C VAL A 4 22.87 31.47 22.29
N SER A 5 22.42 31.00 23.45
CA SER A 5 23.28 30.72 24.60
C SER A 5 23.60 29.23 24.63
N ILE A 6 24.88 28.89 24.71
CA ILE A 6 25.34 27.50 24.86
C ILE A 6 26.03 27.35 26.21
N TYR A 7 25.82 26.19 26.82
CA TYR A 7 26.56 25.80 28.02
C TYR A 7 27.83 25.09 27.60
N VAL A 8 28.95 25.52 28.17
CA VAL A 8 30.28 24.91 28.02
C VAL A 8 30.82 24.59 29.41
N SER A 9 31.78 23.68 29.51
CA SER A 9 32.45 23.42 30.78
C SER A 9 33.19 24.66 31.27
N ASP A 10 33.33 24.80 32.60
CA ASP A 10 34.03 25.93 33.21
C ASP A 10 35.50 26.01 32.77
N GLU A 11 36.15 24.85 32.61
CA GLU A 11 37.51 24.75 32.09
C GLU A 11 37.64 25.29 30.66
N LEU A 12 36.69 24.93 29.77
CA LEU A 12 36.69 25.43 28.40
C LEU A 12 36.44 26.93 28.37
N LYS A 13 35.53 27.43 29.21
CA LYS A 13 35.25 28.86 29.33
C LYS A 13 36.47 29.66 29.79
N ALA A 14 37.23 29.14 30.76
CA ALA A 14 38.47 29.77 31.21
C ALA A 14 39.49 29.89 30.06
N ARG A 15 39.70 28.81 29.30
CA ARG A 15 40.57 28.81 28.11
C ARG A 15 40.09 29.74 27.00
N MET A 16 38.78 29.86 26.80
CA MET A 16 38.22 30.81 25.84
C MET A 16 38.48 32.26 26.27
N ALA A 17 38.39 32.55 27.58
CA ALA A 17 38.66 33.88 28.12
C ALA A 17 40.13 34.30 27.99
N GLU A 18 41.08 33.36 28.11
CA GLU A 18 42.51 33.62 27.88
C GLU A 18 42.81 34.08 26.45
N VAL A 19 42.08 33.54 25.47
CA VAL A 19 42.22 33.91 24.05
C VAL A 19 41.45 35.20 23.72
N GLY A 20 40.41 35.52 24.48
CA GLY A 20 39.68 36.78 24.41
C GLY A 20 39.05 37.04 23.03
N ASP A 21 39.13 38.30 22.58
CA ASP A 21 38.56 38.78 21.31
C ASP A 21 39.48 38.53 20.10
N ALA A 22 40.62 37.85 20.30
CA ALA A 22 41.52 37.48 19.21
C ALA A 22 40.86 36.49 18.22
N LEU A 23 39.80 35.80 18.67
CA LEU A 23 39.01 34.87 17.86
C LEU A 23 37.54 35.30 17.82
N ASN A 24 36.94 35.30 16.63
CA ASN A 24 35.50 35.43 16.50
C ASN A 24 34.81 34.08 16.75
N TRP A 25 34.37 33.86 17.98
CA TRP A 25 33.67 32.63 18.39
C TRP A 25 32.41 32.33 17.57
N SER A 26 31.73 33.36 17.06
CA SER A 26 30.55 33.16 16.21
C SER A 26 30.91 32.57 14.85
N ASP A 27 32.04 32.99 14.29
CA ASP A 27 32.53 32.47 13.00
C ASP A 27 33.11 31.05 13.14
N ILE A 28 33.61 30.69 14.33
CA ILE A 28 34.06 29.33 14.66
C ILE A 28 32.86 28.40 14.90
N ALA A 29 31.86 28.84 15.66
CA ALA A 29 30.73 28.00 16.05
C ALA A 29 29.73 27.73 14.92
N ARG A 30 29.52 28.70 14.01
CA ARG A 30 28.58 28.59 12.88
C ARG A 30 28.83 27.35 12.00
N PRO A 31 30.04 27.13 11.43
CA PRO A 31 30.29 25.95 10.59
C PRO A 31 30.18 24.64 11.37
N ALA A 32 30.48 24.63 12.67
CA ALA A 32 30.30 23.46 13.52
C ALA A 32 28.81 23.09 13.69
N PHE A 33 27.95 24.08 13.93
CA PHE A 33 26.50 23.87 13.99
C PHE A 33 25.93 23.43 12.64
N GLU A 34 26.33 24.08 11.54
CA GLU A 34 25.89 23.71 10.19
C GLU A 34 26.30 22.27 9.84
N THR A 35 27.53 21.88 10.18
CA THR A 35 28.03 20.51 9.98
C THR A 35 27.27 19.49 10.83
N ALA A 36 27.00 19.80 12.10
CA ALA A 36 26.22 18.92 12.97
C ALA A 36 24.77 18.76 12.47
N ILE A 37 24.13 19.84 12.02
CA ILE A 37 22.80 19.82 11.42
C ILE A 37 22.80 19.03 10.11
N SER A 38 23.79 19.23 9.25
CA SER A 38 23.95 18.47 8.00
C SER A 38 24.12 16.97 8.27
N ASN A 39 24.98 16.60 9.22
CA ASN A 39 25.17 15.20 9.62
C ASN A 39 23.92 14.59 10.26
N PHE A 40 23.21 15.35 11.10
CA PHE A 40 21.93 14.94 11.66
C PHE A 40 20.89 14.73 10.56
N ASN A 41 20.79 15.65 9.60
CA ASN A 41 19.88 15.56 8.46
C ASN A 41 20.27 14.45 7.48
N HIS A 42 21.55 14.13 7.33
CA HIS A 42 22.02 13.03 6.49
C HIS A 42 21.68 11.66 7.11
N ARG A 43 21.88 11.51 8.43
CA ARG A 43 21.46 10.32 9.19
C ARG A 43 19.95 10.20 9.25
N LYS A 44 19.26 11.31 9.48
CA LYS A 44 17.81 11.40 9.36
C LYS A 44 17.35 11.30 7.91
N GLY A 45 18.24 11.42 6.91
CA GLY A 45 17.99 11.47 5.46
C GLY A 45 17.91 10.10 4.79
N GLN A 46 18.36 9.05 5.48
CA GLN A 46 17.81 7.68 5.34
C GLN A 46 16.38 7.61 5.95
N SER A 47 15.59 8.64 5.65
CA SER A 47 14.54 9.18 6.48
C SER A 47 13.31 8.30 6.50
N MET A 48 12.47 8.52 7.50
CA MET A 48 11.08 8.05 7.49
C MET A 48 10.40 8.31 6.14
N MET A 49 10.70 9.41 5.43
CA MET A 49 10.16 9.65 4.08
C MET A 49 10.70 8.65 3.05
N THR A 50 12.00 8.34 3.07
CA THR A 50 12.60 7.31 2.20
C THR A 50 12.00 5.93 2.47
N ALA A 51 11.73 5.62 3.74
CA ALA A 51 11.02 4.41 4.13
C ALA A 51 9.56 4.42 3.63
N ILE A 52 8.85 5.56 3.75
CA ILE A 52 7.49 5.74 3.26
C ILE A 52 7.42 5.60 1.74
N GLU A 53 8.34 6.22 0.99
CA GLU A 53 8.40 6.14 -0.48
C GLU A 53 8.66 4.70 -0.94
N ARG A 54 9.63 4.00 -0.31
CA ARG A 54 9.86 2.58 -0.56
C ARG A 54 8.62 1.75 -0.26
N LEU A 55 7.94 1.99 0.86
CA LEU A 55 6.73 1.27 1.23
C LEU A 55 5.55 1.59 0.30
N ARG A 56 5.43 2.82 -0.22
CA ARG A 56 4.43 3.19 -1.24
C ARG A 56 4.68 2.44 -2.54
N ALA A 57 5.92 2.43 -3.02
CA ALA A 57 6.29 1.67 -4.22
C ALA A 57 6.06 0.16 -4.03
N SER A 58 6.47 -0.38 -2.87
CA SER A 58 6.22 -1.78 -2.52
C SER A 58 4.73 -2.10 -2.42
N LYS A 59 3.92 -1.19 -1.88
CA LYS A 59 2.46 -1.33 -1.81
C LYS A 59 1.87 -1.37 -3.22
N GLN A 60 2.27 -0.44 -4.09
CA GLN A 60 1.75 -0.41 -5.46
C GLN A 60 2.07 -1.70 -6.22
N ASN A 61 3.30 -2.22 -6.11
CA ASN A 61 3.68 -3.50 -6.71
C ASN A 61 2.87 -4.66 -6.12
N TYR A 62 2.68 -4.67 -4.80
CA TYR A 62 1.85 -5.69 -4.14
C TYR A 62 0.41 -5.67 -4.66
N LEU A 63 -0.22 -4.49 -4.74
CA LEU A 63 -1.60 -4.35 -5.23
C LEU A 63 -1.73 -4.80 -6.69
N GLN A 64 -0.76 -4.44 -7.55
CA GLN A 64 -0.75 -4.87 -8.95
C GLN A 64 -0.60 -6.38 -9.08
N ASN A 65 0.31 -6.98 -8.32
CA ASN A 65 0.51 -8.44 -8.32
C ASN A 65 -0.74 -9.16 -7.77
N SER A 66 -1.37 -8.63 -6.72
CA SER A 66 -2.61 -9.17 -6.18
C SER A 66 -3.72 -9.18 -7.23
N ALA A 67 -3.91 -8.09 -7.97
CA ALA A 67 -4.90 -8.04 -9.04
C ALA A 67 -4.60 -9.03 -10.18
N GLN A 68 -3.33 -9.15 -10.60
CA GLN A 68 -2.94 -10.11 -11.64
C GLN A 68 -3.13 -11.57 -11.22
N ASN A 69 -2.79 -11.90 -9.97
CA ASN A 69 -3.01 -13.22 -9.39
C ASN A 69 -4.51 -13.52 -9.29
N GLY A 70 -5.30 -12.52 -8.85
CA GLY A 70 -6.75 -12.58 -8.86
C GLY A 70 -7.30 -12.91 -10.24
N ALA A 71 -6.90 -12.16 -11.27
CA ALA A 71 -7.35 -12.38 -12.64
C ALA A 71 -7.03 -13.77 -13.17
N SER A 72 -5.83 -14.28 -12.87
CA SER A 72 -5.46 -15.65 -13.25
C SER A 72 -6.38 -16.67 -12.58
N SER A 73 -6.64 -16.51 -11.27
CA SER A 73 -7.54 -17.41 -10.52
C SER A 73 -9.00 -17.31 -10.95
N GLY A 74 -9.49 -16.10 -11.23
CA GLY A 74 -10.87 -15.88 -11.70
C GLY A 74 -11.11 -16.51 -13.06
N ARG A 75 -10.14 -16.39 -13.96
CA ARG A 75 -10.17 -17.09 -15.26
C ARG A 75 -10.16 -18.61 -15.09
N GLU A 76 -9.31 -19.13 -14.21
CA GLU A 76 -9.25 -20.57 -13.94
C GLU A 76 -10.57 -21.10 -13.36
N TRP A 77 -11.16 -20.38 -12.41
CA TRP A 77 -12.49 -20.69 -11.87
C TRP A 77 -13.55 -20.68 -12.96
N ALA A 78 -13.57 -19.62 -13.79
CA ALA A 78 -14.54 -19.46 -14.88
C ALA A 78 -14.46 -20.60 -15.89
N GLN A 79 -13.26 -21.07 -16.19
CA GLN A 79 -13.01 -22.13 -17.15
C GLN A 79 -13.40 -23.52 -16.62
N ASN A 80 -13.11 -23.82 -15.36
CA ASN A 80 -13.13 -25.20 -14.85
C ASN A 80 -14.28 -25.50 -13.88
N HIS A 81 -14.88 -24.48 -13.28
CA HIS A 81 -15.81 -24.64 -12.16
C HIS A 81 -17.13 -23.91 -12.36
N ALA A 82 -17.11 -22.71 -12.96
CA ALA A 82 -18.30 -21.89 -13.06
C ALA A 82 -19.36 -22.47 -14.01
N SER A 83 -20.62 -22.39 -13.59
CA SER A 83 -21.77 -22.56 -14.44
C SER A 83 -22.04 -21.30 -15.28
N PHE A 84 -22.80 -21.46 -16.37
CA PHE A 84 -23.21 -20.33 -17.20
C PHE A 84 -23.95 -19.25 -16.41
N TYR A 85 -24.81 -19.65 -15.47
CA TYR A 85 -25.56 -18.71 -14.64
C TYR A 85 -24.61 -17.84 -13.80
N GLU A 86 -23.66 -18.47 -13.09
CA GLU A 86 -22.68 -17.76 -12.26
C GLU A 86 -21.82 -16.83 -13.11
N LEU A 87 -21.35 -17.29 -14.27
CA LEU A 87 -20.60 -16.45 -15.21
C LEU A 87 -21.41 -15.25 -15.68
N LYS A 88 -22.70 -15.45 -16.00
CA LYS A 88 -23.56 -14.34 -16.41
C LYS A 88 -23.76 -13.34 -15.27
N GLN A 89 -23.94 -13.81 -14.02
CA GLN A 89 -24.04 -12.90 -12.87
C GLN A 89 -22.74 -12.13 -12.62
N VAL A 90 -21.59 -12.81 -12.62
CA VAL A 90 -20.27 -12.18 -12.47
C VAL A 90 -19.99 -11.19 -13.60
N SER A 91 -20.44 -11.48 -14.84
CA SER A 91 -20.30 -10.57 -15.98
C SER A 91 -21.03 -9.23 -15.80
N ASN A 92 -22.09 -9.21 -14.98
CA ASN A 92 -22.86 -7.99 -14.71
C ASN A 92 -22.30 -7.16 -13.55
N ILE A 93 -21.23 -7.62 -12.87
CA ILE A 93 -20.62 -6.86 -11.78
C ILE A 93 -19.90 -5.64 -12.37
N ASP A 94 -20.45 -4.47 -12.10
CA ASP A 94 -19.84 -3.20 -12.46
C ASP A 94 -18.75 -2.80 -11.45
N LEU A 95 -17.49 -3.04 -11.83
CA LEU A 95 -16.34 -2.73 -10.99
C LEU A 95 -16.08 -1.22 -10.85
N ASP A 96 -16.67 -0.36 -11.71
CA ASP A 96 -16.51 1.09 -11.61
C ASP A 96 -17.38 1.68 -10.47
N LEU A 97 -18.50 1.04 -10.13
CA LEU A 97 -19.33 1.41 -8.97
C LEU A 97 -18.59 1.24 -7.63
N ARG A 98 -17.52 0.43 -7.62
CA ARG A 98 -16.61 0.29 -6.47
C ARG A 98 -15.89 1.59 -6.13
N HIS A 99 -15.52 2.40 -7.13
CA HIS A 99 -14.83 3.67 -6.91
C HIS A 99 -15.68 4.71 -6.17
N LEU A 100 -17.00 4.49 -6.13
CA LEU A 100 -17.96 5.32 -5.41
C LEU A 100 -18.22 4.85 -3.98
N GLY A 101 -17.66 3.71 -3.56
CA GLY A 101 -17.86 3.12 -2.23
C GLY A 101 -19.30 2.66 -1.97
N LEU A 102 -20.05 2.40 -3.04
CA LEU A 102 -21.48 2.11 -2.99
C LEU A 102 -21.79 0.62 -2.80
N GLU A 103 -20.84 -0.27 -3.08
CA GLU A 103 -21.00 -1.71 -2.92
C GLU A 103 -19.78 -2.36 -2.27
N ASP A 104 -20.05 -3.32 -1.38
CA ASP A 104 -19.06 -4.24 -0.83
C ASP A 104 -18.83 -5.36 -1.84
N LEU A 105 -17.66 -5.36 -2.48
CA LEU A 105 -17.32 -6.31 -3.55
C LEU A 105 -17.39 -7.76 -3.07
N ALA A 106 -17.05 -8.05 -1.81
CA ALA A 106 -17.14 -9.39 -1.26
C ALA A 106 -18.59 -9.90 -1.27
N TRP A 107 -19.52 -9.04 -0.84
CA TRP A 107 -20.95 -9.35 -0.87
C TRP A 107 -21.51 -9.45 -2.29
N THR A 108 -21.09 -8.57 -3.20
CA THR A 108 -21.54 -8.61 -4.59
C THR A 108 -21.07 -9.90 -5.28
N VAL A 109 -19.81 -10.30 -5.07
CA VAL A 109 -19.29 -11.57 -5.59
C VAL A 109 -19.99 -12.78 -4.97
N HIS A 110 -20.16 -12.78 -3.65
CA HIS A 110 -20.86 -13.87 -2.95
C HIS A 110 -22.27 -14.09 -3.52
N ARG A 111 -23.05 -13.02 -3.67
CA ARG A 111 -24.41 -13.10 -4.24
C ARG A 111 -24.44 -13.49 -5.72
N ALA A 112 -23.41 -13.15 -6.48
CA ALA A 112 -23.34 -13.51 -7.90
C ALA A 112 -23.05 -15.02 -8.09
N VAL A 113 -22.20 -15.58 -7.23
CA VAL A 113 -21.78 -16.99 -7.30
C VAL A 113 -22.74 -17.92 -6.55
N ASP A 114 -23.31 -17.46 -5.44
CA ASP A 114 -24.22 -18.24 -4.60
C ASP A 114 -25.51 -17.43 -4.31
N PRO A 115 -26.39 -17.27 -5.32
CA PRO A 115 -27.60 -16.44 -5.21
C PRO A 115 -28.62 -17.00 -4.20
N ASP A 116 -28.56 -18.32 -3.94
CA ASP A 116 -29.45 -19.03 -3.03
C ASP A 116 -28.95 -19.00 -1.57
N ASP A 117 -27.81 -18.34 -1.31
CA ASP A 117 -27.17 -18.21 0.01
C ASP A 117 -26.96 -19.60 0.66
N SER A 118 -26.58 -20.58 -0.15
CA SER A 118 -26.35 -21.96 0.29
C SER A 118 -25.03 -22.11 1.07
N ILE A 119 -24.10 -21.20 0.84
CA ILE A 119 -22.81 -21.08 1.49
C ILE A 119 -22.85 -19.82 2.35
N ARG A 120 -22.56 -19.98 3.65
CA ARG A 120 -22.47 -18.83 4.55
C ARG A 120 -21.35 -17.90 4.07
N HIS A 121 -21.60 -16.61 4.13
CA HIS A 121 -20.65 -15.58 3.68
C HIS A 121 -19.22 -15.74 4.25
N ASP A 122 -19.08 -16.14 5.52
CA ASP A 122 -17.77 -16.36 6.15
C ASP A 122 -17.05 -17.63 5.66
N ASP A 123 -17.80 -18.62 5.17
CA ASP A 123 -17.27 -19.88 4.64
C ASP A 123 -16.98 -19.79 3.13
N PHE A 124 -17.57 -18.82 2.44
CA PHE A 124 -17.46 -18.64 0.99
C PHE A 124 -16.02 -18.57 0.48
N PRO A 125 -15.10 -17.80 1.08
CA PRO A 125 -13.71 -17.76 0.62
C PRO A 125 -13.04 -19.13 0.63
N ASN A 126 -13.38 -19.98 1.61
CA ASN A 126 -12.78 -21.29 1.73
C ASN A 126 -13.32 -22.25 0.67
N VAL A 127 -14.60 -22.11 0.31
CA VAL A 127 -15.24 -22.93 -0.72
C VAL A 127 -14.81 -22.53 -2.12
N ILE A 128 -14.76 -21.22 -2.42
CA ILE A 128 -14.52 -20.73 -3.78
C ILE A 128 -13.04 -20.45 -4.05
N PHE A 129 -12.31 -19.90 -3.07
CA PHE A 129 -10.90 -19.50 -3.25
C PHE A 129 -9.92 -20.46 -2.56
N GLY A 130 -10.40 -21.41 -1.77
CA GLY A 130 -9.55 -22.33 -1.01
C GLY A 130 -8.81 -21.67 0.18
N ASP A 131 -9.25 -20.50 0.63
CA ASP A 131 -8.68 -19.80 1.79
C ASP A 131 -9.75 -19.48 2.84
N SER A 132 -9.43 -19.64 4.11
CA SER A 132 -10.29 -19.32 5.26
C SER A 132 -10.65 -17.82 5.41
N LYS A 133 -10.03 -16.93 4.63
CA LYS A 133 -10.23 -15.48 4.73
C LYS A 133 -10.57 -14.89 3.39
N TRP A 134 -11.40 -13.85 3.42
CA TRP A 134 -11.65 -13.02 2.25
C TRP A 134 -10.33 -12.47 1.68
N PRO A 135 -10.08 -12.66 0.38
CA PRO A 135 -8.95 -12.04 -0.30
C PRO A 135 -8.99 -10.52 -0.19
N SER A 136 -7.85 -9.89 -0.42
CA SER A 136 -7.85 -8.43 -0.58
C SER A 136 -8.74 -8.02 -1.74
N ASP A 137 -9.43 -6.93 -1.54
CA ASP A 137 -10.19 -6.16 -2.51
C ASP A 137 -9.55 -6.05 -3.92
N GLU A 138 -8.25 -5.79 -4.02
CA GLU A 138 -7.53 -5.75 -5.31
C GLU A 138 -7.43 -7.12 -5.98
N TRP A 139 -7.23 -8.16 -5.19
CA TRP A 139 -7.24 -9.55 -5.69
C TRP A 139 -8.64 -9.92 -6.17
N LEU A 140 -9.69 -9.60 -5.39
CA LEU A 140 -11.07 -9.91 -5.75
C LEU A 140 -11.53 -9.15 -7.00
N THR A 141 -11.08 -7.90 -7.17
CA THR A 141 -11.29 -7.14 -8.41
C THR A 141 -10.66 -7.84 -9.60
N GLY A 142 -9.40 -8.25 -9.46
CA GLY A 142 -8.72 -9.03 -10.48
C GLY A 142 -9.49 -10.32 -10.80
N TRP A 143 -9.94 -11.05 -9.78
CA TRP A 143 -10.72 -12.27 -9.95
C TRP A 143 -11.99 -12.06 -10.77
N VAL A 144 -12.77 -11.02 -10.48
CA VAL A 144 -13.94 -10.67 -11.29
C VAL A 144 -13.54 -10.35 -12.74
N GLN A 145 -12.49 -9.54 -12.95
CA GLN A 145 -12.00 -9.20 -14.30
C GLN A 145 -11.58 -10.44 -15.10
N GLY A 146 -10.87 -11.38 -14.47
CA GLY A 146 -10.44 -12.60 -15.12
C GLY A 146 -11.60 -13.49 -15.55
N ALA A 147 -12.63 -13.60 -14.70
CA ALA A 147 -13.85 -14.33 -15.02
C ALA A 147 -14.66 -13.63 -16.12
N GLN A 148 -14.79 -12.30 -16.06
CA GLN A 148 -15.43 -11.47 -17.09
C GLN A 148 -14.77 -11.66 -18.45
N GLN A 149 -13.45 -11.51 -18.51
CA GLN A 149 -12.69 -11.67 -19.74
C GLN A 149 -12.87 -13.07 -20.34
N PHE A 150 -12.83 -14.12 -19.52
CA PHE A 150 -13.09 -15.47 -20.00
C PHE A 150 -14.49 -15.60 -20.60
N PHE A 151 -15.50 -15.07 -19.91
CA PHE A 151 -16.88 -15.15 -20.39
C PHE A 151 -17.07 -14.39 -21.71
N GLU A 152 -16.53 -13.17 -21.83
CA GLU A 152 -16.52 -12.40 -23.08
C GLU A 152 -15.89 -13.17 -24.26
N GLU A 153 -14.82 -13.94 -24.02
CA GLU A 153 -14.16 -14.73 -25.07
C GLU A 153 -15.01 -15.91 -25.57
N VAL A 154 -15.92 -16.44 -24.74
CA VAL A 154 -16.71 -17.64 -25.04
C VAL A 154 -18.21 -17.39 -25.22
N GLU A 155 -18.74 -16.23 -24.84
CA GLU A 155 -20.19 -15.94 -24.82
C GLU A 155 -20.82 -16.13 -26.20
N ASP A 156 -20.16 -15.67 -27.27
CA ASP A 156 -20.65 -15.81 -28.67
C ASP A 156 -20.66 -17.27 -29.18
N GLN A 157 -20.09 -18.21 -28.43
CA GLN A 157 -19.94 -19.62 -28.82
C GLN A 157 -20.88 -20.58 -28.06
N LEU A 158 -21.66 -20.08 -27.10
CA LEU A 158 -22.55 -20.86 -26.23
C LEU A 158 -24.02 -20.77 -26.69
#